data_AF-A0A6F9ZVB4-F1
#
_entry.id   AF-A0A6F9ZVB4-F1
#
_cell.length_a   1.000
_cell.length_b   1.000
_cell.length_c   1.000
_cell.angle_alpha   90.00
_cell.angle_beta   90.00
_cell.angle_gamma   90.00
#
_symmetry.space_group_name_H-M   'P 1'
#
loop_
_entity.id
_entity.type
_entity.pdbx_description
1 polymer ?
#
loop_
_entity_poly.entity_id
_entity_poly.type
_entity_poly.pdbx_seq_one_letter_code
_entity_poly.pdbx_strand_id
1 'polypeptide(L)' 'MLGDKQRHIGWIAVIALLFTGWFAFALIVALLFGVNHPPPLNDISKVDTKRKILFIVAMIILILCFSPYPVYISG' A
#
# COMPACT_ATOMS: atom_id res chain seq x y z
N MET A 1 -17.21 0.60 -1.47
CA MET A 1 -17.35 0.10 -2.88
C MET A 1 -16.37 -1.02 -3.30
N LEU A 2 -15.51 -1.56 -2.42
CA LEU A 2 -14.74 -2.78 -2.66
C LEU A 2 -14.95 -3.68 -1.42
N GLY A 3 -15.80 -4.70 -1.50
CA GLY A 3 -16.12 -5.61 -0.38
C GLY A 3 -14.98 -6.58 -0.04
N ASP A 4 -15.29 -7.87 0.18
CA ASP A 4 -14.37 -8.98 0.49
C ASP A 4 -13.08 -9.04 -0.35
N LYS A 5 -13.07 -8.37 -1.50
CA LYS A 5 -11.90 -8.13 -2.35
C LYS A 5 -10.76 -7.35 -1.69
N GLN A 6 -11.01 -6.56 -0.65
CA GLN A 6 -9.95 -5.84 0.09
C GLN A 6 -8.97 -6.80 0.77
N ARG A 7 -9.44 -7.96 1.25
CA ARG A 7 -8.57 -9.01 1.80
C ARG A 7 -7.60 -9.57 0.75
N HIS A 8 -8.06 -9.73 -0.48
CA HIS A 8 -7.22 -10.21 -1.58
C HIS A 8 -6.15 -9.18 -1.98
N ILE A 9 -6.46 -7.88 -1.91
CA ILE A 9 -5.49 -6.81 -2.19
C ILE A 9 -4.33 -6.85 -1.19
N GLY A 10 -4.61 -7.09 0.09
CA GLY A 10 -3.56 -7.23 1.11
C GLY A 10 -2.63 -8.42 0.85
N TRP A 11 -3.18 -9.57 0.48
CA TRP A 11 -2.37 -10.74 0.11
C TRP A 11 -1.53 -10.52 -1.16
N ILE A 12 -2.09 -9.87 -2.18
CA ILE A 12 -1.35 -9.51 -3.40
C ILE A 12 -0.17 -8.58 -3.06
N ALA A 13 -0.39 -7.60 -2.18
CA ALA A 13 0.67 -6.68 -1.76
C ALA A 13 1.81 -7.41 -1.03
N VAL A 14 1.49 -8.36 -0.14
CA VAL A 14 2.52 -9.17 0.55
C VAL A 14 3.33 -10.01 -0.45
N ILE A 15 2.68 -10.66 -1.40
CA ILE A 15 3.36 -11.46 -2.43
C ILE A 15 4.27 -10.58 -3.30
N ALA A 16 3.80 -9.39 -3.70
CA ALA A 16 4.58 -8.45 -4.49
C ALA A 16 5.83 -7.96 -3.72
N LEU A 17 5.72 -7.68 -2.43
CA LEU A 17 6.85 -7.29 -1.58
C LEU A 17 7.88 -8.42 -1.41
N LEU A 18 7.43 -9.68 -1.30
CA LEU A 18 8.34 -10.84 -1.23
C LEU A 18 9.13 -11.01 -2.55
N PHE A 19 8.48 -10.89 -3.70
CA PHE A 19 9.14 -11.02 -5.01
C PHE A 19 10.11 -9.87 -5.32
N THR A 20 9.84 -8.67 -4.80
CA THR A 20 10.69 -7.49 -5.02
C THR A 20 11.84 -7.37 -4.00
N GLY A 21 12.00 -8.35 -3.10
CA GLY A 21 13.10 -8.38 -2.12
C GLY A 21 12.85 -7.57 -0.84
N TRP A 22 11.65 -7.02 -0.66
CA TRP A 22 11.25 -6.21 0.50
C TRP A 22 10.78 -7.09 1.67
N PHE A 23 11.56 -8.11 2.06
CA PHE A 23 11.18 -9.11 3.05
C PHE A 23 10.83 -8.53 4.43
N ALA A 24 11.59 -7.54 4.90
CA ALA A 24 11.32 -6.88 6.18
C ALA A 24 9.95 -6.18 6.19
N PHE A 25 9.59 -5.51 5.10
CA PHE A 25 8.29 -4.85 4.97
C PHE A 25 7.15 -5.86 4.77
N ALA A 26 7.37 -6.93 4.00
CA ALA A 26 6.40 -8.01 3.86
C ALA A 26 6.04 -8.63 5.22
N LEU A 27 7.04 -8.87 6.07
CA LEU A 27 6.85 -9.42 7.41
C LEU A 27 6.12 -8.44 8.33
N ILE A 28 6.49 -7.15 8.31
CA ILE A 28 5.81 -6.11 9.08
C ILE A 28 4.33 -5.98 8.67
N VAL A 29 4.03 -5.97 7.37
CA VAL A 29 2.66 -5.87 6.86
C VAL A 29 1.84 -7.11 7.25
N ALA A 30 2.42 -8.30 7.13
CA ALA A 30 1.75 -9.54 7.50
C ALA A 30 1.47 -9.65 9.00
N LEU A 31 2.41 -9.23 9.85
CA LEU A 31 2.32 -9.40 11.31
C LEU A 31 1.63 -8.24 12.03
N LEU A 32 1.91 -6.98 11.67
CA LEU A 32 1.43 -5.80 12.42
C LEU A 32 0.11 -5.26 11.90
N PHE A 33 -0.08 -5.23 10.59
CA PHE A 33 -1.29 -4.63 10.00
C PHE A 33 -2.42 -5.64 9.84
N GLY A 34 -2.08 -6.92 9.63
CA GLY A 34 -3.04 -7.98 9.38
C GLY A 34 -3.75 -7.82 8.02
N VAL A 35 -4.03 -8.93 7.35
CA VAL A 35 -4.62 -8.91 5.99
C VAL A 35 -6.13 -8.61 5.97
N ASN A 36 -6.72 -8.43 7.15
CA ASN A 36 -8.14 -8.12 7.34
C ASN A 36 -8.29 -6.72 7.88
N HIS A 37 -8.44 -5.74 6.99
CA HIS A 37 -8.86 -4.41 7.40
C HIS A 37 -10.39 -4.36 7.51
N PRO A 38 -10.95 -3.87 8.63
CA PRO A 38 -12.38 -3.65 8.74
C PRO A 38 -12.84 -2.65 7.68
N PRO A 39 -14.05 -2.82 7.11
CA PRO A 39 -14.55 -1.96 6.06
C PRO A 39 -14.59 -0.50 6.55
N PRO A 40 -14.21 0.47 5.72
CA PRO A 40 -14.19 1.87 6.12
C PRO A 40 -15.61 2.31 6.54
N LEU A 41 -15.73 2.74 7.80
CA LEU A 41 -17.01 3.12 8.41
C LEU A 41 -17.63 4.39 7.79
N ASN A 42 -16.86 5.15 7.01
CA ASN A 42 -17.22 6.44 6.44
C ASN A 42 -17.19 6.43 4.89
N ASP A 43 -17.99 5.57 4.25
CA ASP A 43 -18.33 5.69 2.80
C ASP A 43 -19.31 6.88 2.53
N ILE A 44 -19.66 7.66 3.55
CA ILE A 44 -20.63 8.77 3.53
C ILE A 44 -20.03 10.14 3.16
N SER A 45 -18.72 10.32 3.27
CA SER A 45 -18.05 11.59 2.95
C SER A 45 -17.57 11.61 1.49
N LYS A 46 -18.15 12.49 0.66
CA LYS A 46 -17.66 12.70 -0.71
C LYS A 46 -16.24 13.28 -0.68
N VAL A 47 -15.32 12.65 -1.41
CA VAL A 47 -13.95 13.16 -1.56
C VAL A 47 -13.98 14.43 -2.41
N ASP A 48 -13.78 15.57 -1.74
CA ASP A 48 -13.68 16.89 -2.37
C ASP A 48 -12.51 16.98 -3.37
N THR A 49 -12.65 17.80 -4.41
CA THR A 49 -11.64 18.00 -5.46
C THR A 49 -10.28 18.42 -4.90
N LYS A 50 -10.24 19.23 -3.83
CA LYS A 50 -8.97 19.64 -3.19
C LYS A 50 -8.22 18.43 -2.61
N ARG A 51 -8.95 17.47 -2.02
CA ARG A 51 -8.35 16.24 -1.47
C ARG A 51 -7.80 15.33 -2.56
N LYS A 52 -8.47 15.29 -3.74
CA LYS A 52 -7.94 14.54 -4.90
C LYS A 52 -6.64 15.13 -5.41
N ILE A 53 -6.52 16.46 -5.46
CA ILE A 53 -5.29 17.14 -5.88
C ILE A 53 -4.15 16.81 -4.91
N LEU A 54 -4.40 16.89 -3.59
CA LEU A 54 -3.42 16.52 -2.57
C LEU A 54 -2.96 15.06 -2.71
N PHE A 55 -3.89 14.14 -2.98
CA PHE A 55 -3.56 12.73 -3.24
C PHE A 55 -2.64 12.58 -4.46
N ILE A 56 -2.93 13.27 -5.57
CA ILE A 56 -2.11 13.24 -6.78
C ILE A 56 -0.69 13.76 -6.49
N VAL A 57 -0.57 14.89 -5.79
CA VAL A 57 0.74 15.45 -5.41
C VAL A 57 1.51 14.48 -4.53
N ALA A 58 0.87 13.87 -3.53
CA ALA A 58 1.50 12.88 -2.66
C ALA A 58 1.97 11.64 -3.44
N MET A 59 1.18 11.16 -4.42
CA MET A 59 1.56 10.05 -5.29
C MET A 59 2.78 10.39 -6.15
N ILE A 60 2.86 11.60 -6.71
CA ILE A 60 4.02 12.05 -7.49
C ILE A 60 5.28 12.04 -6.63
N ILE A 61 5.22 12.61 -5.42
CA ILE A 61 6.36 12.64 -4.49
C ILE A 61 6.78 11.22 -4.14
N LEU A 62 5.81 10.34 -3.84
CA LEU A 62 6.10 8.95 -3.51
C LEU A 62 6.83 8.26 -4.66
N ILE A 63 6.36 8.39 -5.91
CA ILE A 63 7.01 7.77 -7.06
C ILE A 63 8.43 8.31 -7.27
N LEU A 64 8.63 9.62 -7.10
CA LEU A 64 9.95 10.24 -7.26
C LEU A 64 10.95 9.83 -6.17
N CYS A 65 10.47 9.62 -4.94
CA CYS A 65 11.32 9.26 -3.81
C CYS A 65 11.46 7.74 -3.61
N PHE A 66 10.60 6.94 -4.24
CA PHE A 66 10.59 5.50 -4.06
C PHE A 66 11.77 4.86 -4.79
N SER A 67 12.73 4.30 -4.04
CA SER A 67 13.76 3.44 -4.61
C SER A 67 13.18 2.05 -4.86
N PRO A 68 13.18 1.54 -6.10
CA PRO A 68 12.64 0.22 -6.40
C PRO A 68 13.49 -0.93 -5.85
N TYR A 69 14.79 -0.70 -5.60
CA TYR A 69 15.70 -1.68 -5.04
C TYR A 69 16.05 -1.32 -3.59
N PRO A 70 15.58 -2.09 -2.60
CA PRO A 70 15.85 -1.82 -1.18
C PRO A 70 17.28 -2.16 -0.77
N VAL A 71 17.88 -3.12 -1.47
CA VAL A 71 19.21 -3.65 -1.19
C VAL A 71 19.99 -3.73 -2.49
N TYR A 72 21.11 -3.01 -2.54
CA TYR A 72 22.13 -3.22 -3.54
C TYR A 72 23.00 -4.37 -3.06
N ILE A 73 22.97 -5.50 -3.76
CA ILE A 73 23.94 -6.58 -3.53
C ILE A 73 25.23 -6.11 -4.22
N SER A 74 26.09 -5.41 -3.47
CA SER A 74 27.46 -5.14 -3.91
C SER A 74 28.28 -6.41 -3.67
N GLY A 75 28.54 -7.14 -4.76
CA GLY A 75 29.53 -8.22 -4.78
C GLY A 75 30.96 -7.69 -4.77
#